data_AF-A0A1Z5H5A0-F1
#
_entry.id   AF-A0A1Z5H5A0-F1
#
_cell.length_a   1.000
_cell.length_b   1.000
_cell.length_c   1.000
_cell.angle_alpha   90.00
_cell.angle_beta   90.00
_cell.angle_gamma   90.00
#
_symmetry.space_group_name_H-M   'P 1'
#
loop_
_entity.id
_entity.type
_entity.pdbx_description
1 polymer ?
#
loop_
_entity_poly.entity_id
_entity_poly.type
_entity_poly.pdbx_seq_one_letter_code
_entity_poly.pdbx_strand_id
1 'polypeptide(L)'
;MSNQYQSRFAGLNTNQRFSIAKQLAADYHLDVSQILFTYLKVAEPILKEAQPKQQISENAQKQIDEQFEKILKQLSQPKER
;
A
#
# COMPACT_ATOMS: atom_id res chain seq x y z
N MET A 1 -24.83 -0.44 11.91
CA MET A 1 -23.45 -0.95 11.97
C MET A 1 -22.64 -0.19 10.95
N SER A 2 -21.95 0.88 11.36
CA SER A 2 -21.10 1.67 10.46
C SER A 2 -19.88 0.82 10.11
N ASN A 3 -19.84 0.30 8.88
CA ASN A 3 -18.67 -0.41 8.37
C ASN A 3 -17.56 0.63 8.15
N GLN A 4 -16.82 0.97 9.22
CA GLN A 4 -15.68 1.87 9.14
C GLN A 4 -14.63 1.21 8.26
N TYR A 5 -14.20 1.92 7.22
CA TYR A 5 -13.20 1.42 6.31
C TYR A 5 -11.89 1.19 7.07
N GLN A 6 -11.41 -0.06 7.07
CA GLN A 6 -10.15 -0.44 7.70
C GLN A 6 -9.17 -0.91 6.61
N SER A 7 -8.19 -0.07 6.33
CA SER A 7 -7.14 -0.37 5.36
C SER A 7 -6.25 -1.51 5.87
N ARG A 8 -6.01 -2.51 5.00
CA ARG A 8 -5.06 -3.60 5.27
C ARG A 8 -3.61 -3.15 5.17
N PHE A 9 -3.36 -2.02 4.49
CA PHE A 9 -2.02 -1.52 4.19
C PHE A 9 -1.65 -0.27 5.00
N ALA A 10 -2.59 0.34 5.74
CA ALA A 10 -2.33 1.55 6.53
C ALA A 10 -1.16 1.40 7.51
N GLY A 11 -0.91 0.19 8.01
CA GLY A 11 0.24 -0.06 8.88
C GLY A 11 1.61 0.14 8.20
N LEU A 12 1.67 0.21 6.86
CA LEU A 12 2.86 0.62 6.08
C LEU A 12 3.27 2.08 6.32
N ASN A 13 2.36 2.92 6.83
CA ASN A 13 2.66 4.29 7.27
C ASN A 13 3.12 4.39 8.73
N THR A 14 3.27 3.26 9.42
CA THR A 14 3.58 3.22 10.86
C THR A 14 4.89 2.49 11.14
N ASN A 15 5.23 2.34 12.43
CA ASN A 15 6.37 1.53 12.87
C ASN A 15 6.21 0.03 12.53
N GLN A 16 5.01 -0.44 12.16
CA GLN A 16 4.74 -1.82 11.74
C GLN A 16 5.08 -2.08 10.27
N ARG A 17 5.51 -1.05 9.51
CA ARG A 17 5.73 -1.14 8.06
C ARG A 17 6.58 -2.33 7.62
N PHE A 18 7.62 -2.66 8.38
CA PHE A 18 8.52 -3.74 8.00
C PHE A 18 7.90 -5.12 8.23
N SER A 19 7.19 -5.32 9.33
CA SER A 19 6.49 -6.58 9.61
C SER A 19 5.38 -6.85 8.58
N ILE A 20 4.61 -5.82 8.22
CA ILE A 20 3.58 -5.92 7.19
C ILE A 20 4.19 -6.16 5.82
N ALA A 21 5.26 -5.44 5.47
CA ALA A 21 5.93 -5.64 4.18
C ALA A 21 6.51 -7.05 4.04
N LYS A 22 6.99 -7.66 5.13
CA LYS A 22 7.40 -9.08 5.12
C LYS A 22 6.23 -10.03 4.84
N GLN A 23 5.07 -9.79 5.46
CA GLN A 23 3.89 -10.61 5.22
C GLN A 23 3.43 -10.50 3.76
N LEU A 24 3.35 -9.28 3.24
CA LEU A 24 2.99 -9.04 1.84
C LEU A 24 4.01 -9.62 0.85
N ALA A 25 5.31 -9.53 1.17
CA ALA A 25 6.35 -10.14 0.36
C ALA A 25 6.16 -11.66 0.23
N ALA A 26 5.78 -12.34 1.33
CA ALA A 26 5.45 -13.75 1.32
C ALA A 26 4.18 -14.04 0.50
N ASP A 27 3.11 -13.27 0.72
CA ASP A 27 1.80 -13.47 0.08
C ASP A 27 1.84 -13.27 -1.45
N TYR A 28 2.62 -12.29 -1.91
CA TYR A 28 2.74 -11.93 -3.32
C TYR A 28 3.98 -12.52 -4.00
N HIS A 29 4.80 -13.30 -3.28
CA HIS A 29 6.08 -13.82 -3.78
C HIS A 29 7.00 -12.72 -4.33
N LEU A 30 7.09 -11.59 -3.63
CA LEU A 30 7.91 -10.42 -3.97
C LEU A 30 8.98 -10.18 -2.91
N ASP A 31 9.96 -9.32 -3.23
CA ASP A 31 10.93 -8.87 -2.23
C ASP A 31 10.31 -7.82 -1.29
N VAL A 32 10.70 -7.83 -0.01
CA VAL A 32 10.25 -6.82 0.98
C VAL A 32 10.55 -5.40 0.50
N SER A 33 11.71 -5.18 -0.11
CA SER A 33 12.09 -3.90 -0.69
C SER A 33 11.15 -3.49 -1.83
N GLN A 34 10.73 -4.43 -2.69
CA GLN A 34 9.78 -4.15 -3.76
C GLN A 34 8.43 -3.73 -3.19
N ILE A 35 7.94 -4.39 -2.13
CA ILE A 35 6.71 -4.01 -1.44
C ILE A 35 6.80 -2.56 -0.91
N LEU A 36 7.86 -2.24 -0.16
CA LEU A 36 8.03 -0.91 0.44
C LEU A 36 8.18 0.19 -0.60
N PHE A 37 9.01 -0.03 -1.63
CA PHE A 37 9.20 0.95 -2.70
C PHE A 37 7.93 1.15 -3.53
N THR A 38 7.20 0.08 -3.80
CA THR A 38 5.93 0.16 -4.53
C THR A 38 4.92 0.97 -3.74
N TYR A 39 4.83 0.73 -2.43
CA TYR A 39 3.93 1.49 -1.57
C TYR A 39 4.26 2.98 -1.58
N LEU A 40 5.54 3.34 -1.41
CA LEU A 40 5.98 4.74 -1.45
C LEU A 40 5.67 5.41 -2.78
N LYS A 41 5.91 4.72 -3.92
CA LYS A 41 5.60 5.25 -5.26
C LYS A 41 4.12 5.51 -5.47
N VAL A 42 3.24 4.68 -4.91
CA VAL A 42 1.78 4.87 -5.01
C VAL A 42 1.31 5.97 -4.06
N ALA A 43 1.79 5.95 -2.82
CA ALA A 43 1.35 6.87 -1.79
C ALA A 43 1.80 8.31 -2.05
N GLU A 44 3.03 8.52 -2.50
CA GLU A 44 3.61 9.86 -2.70
C GLU A 44 2.72 10.82 -3.52
N PRO A 45 2.28 10.51 -4.76
CA PRO A 45 1.47 11.43 -5.54
C PRO A 45 0.08 11.67 -4.92
N ILE A 46 -0.56 10.63 -4.37
CA ILE A 46 -1.89 10.72 -3.75
C ILE A 46 -1.85 11.61 -2.50
N LEU A 47 -0.80 11.47 -1.70
CA LEU A 47 -0.59 12.26 -0.49
C LEU A 47 -0.11 13.68 -0.77
N LYS A 48 0.50 13.95 -1.93
CA LYS A 48 0.83 15.33 -2.36
C LYS A 48 -0.41 16.10 -2.79
N GLU A 49 -1.38 15.45 -3.42
CA GLU A 49 -2.65 16.06 -3.82
C GLU A 49 -3.59 16.27 -2.63
N ALA A 50 -3.55 15.37 -1.65
CA ALA A 50 -4.17 15.59 -0.36
C ALA A 50 -3.37 16.66 0.41
N GLN A 51 -3.87 17.90 0.45
CA GLN A 51 -3.30 19.02 1.24
C GLN A 51 -2.66 18.56 2.56
N PRO A 52 -1.58 19.21 3.04
CA PRO A 52 -0.78 18.78 4.19
C PRO A 52 -1.60 18.78 5.49
N LYS A 53 -2.42 17.76 5.64
CA LYS A 53 -3.12 17.40 6.86
C LYS A 53 -2.21 16.42 7.58
N GLN A 54 -2.13 16.56 8.89
CA GLN A 54 -1.36 15.65 9.75
C GLN A 54 -1.84 14.18 9.67
N GLN A 55 -2.98 13.93 9.03
CA GLN A 55 -3.61 12.63 8.91
C GLN A 55 -4.04 12.35 7.47
N ILE A 56 -3.74 11.14 6.99
CA ILE A 56 -4.21 10.62 5.71
C ILE A 56 -5.73 10.47 5.78
N SER A 57 -6.45 11.10 4.85
CA SER A 57 -7.92 10.96 4.77
C SER A 57 -8.31 9.54 4.37
N GLU A 58 -9.50 9.08 4.79
CA GLU A 58 -10.01 7.76 4.39
C GLU A 58 -10.07 7.59 2.87
N ASN A 59 -10.42 8.65 2.14
CA ASN A 59 -10.48 8.62 0.68
C ASN A 59 -9.09 8.43 0.05
N ALA A 60 -8.09 9.15 0.55
CA ALA A 60 -6.70 8.99 0.09
C ALA A 60 -6.18 7.58 0.42
N GLN A 61 -6.45 7.07 1.63
CA GLN A 61 -6.03 5.71 2.00
C GLN A 61 -6.68 4.64 1.11
N LYS A 62 -7.98 4.79 0.77
CA LYS A 62 -8.65 3.89 -0.20
C LYS A 62 -7.97 3.88 -1.56
N GLN A 63 -7.67 5.07 -2.10
CA GLN A 63 -7.00 5.17 -3.40
C GLN A 63 -5.61 4.54 -3.37
N ILE A 64 -4.85 4.74 -2.28
CA ILE A 64 -3.55 4.10 -2.09
C ILE A 64 -3.72 2.59 -2.08
N ASP A 65 -4.65 2.07 -1.28
CA ASP A 65 -4.87 0.63 -1.14
C ASP A 65 -5.23 -0.05 -2.47
N GLU A 66 -6.17 0.54 -3.22
CA GLU A 66 -6.63 0.00 -4.51
C GLU A 66 -5.50 -0.02 -5.54
N GLN A 67 -4.77 1.08 -5.69
CA GLN A 67 -3.66 1.15 -6.65
C GLN A 67 -2.51 0.25 -6.24
N PHE A 68 -2.18 0.22 -4.95
CA PHE A 68 -1.12 -0.61 -4.42
C PHE A 68 -1.41 -2.09 -4.64
N GLU A 69 -2.60 -2.56 -4.25
CA GLU A 69 -2.99 -3.97 -4.45
C GLU A 69 -2.98 -4.36 -5.93
N LYS A 70 -3.46 -3.47 -6.81
CA LYS A 70 -3.42 -3.69 -8.26
C LYS A 70 -1.99 -3.90 -8.77
N ILE A 71 -1.04 -3.07 -8.34
CA ILE A 71 0.35 -3.19 -8.76
C ILE A 71 1.00 -4.44 -8.17
N LEU A 72 0.75 -4.76 -6.90
CA LEU A 72 1.27 -5.99 -6.29
C LEU A 72 0.82 -7.24 -7.06
N LYS A 73 -0.46 -7.31 -7.44
CA LYS A 73 -0.99 -8.41 -8.28
C LYS A 73 -0.30 -8.49 -9.64
N GLN A 74 0.00 -7.35 -10.26
CA GLN A 74 0.71 -7.32 -11.54
C GLN A 74 2.17 -7.77 -11.40
N LEU A 75 2.85 -7.36 -10.33
CA LEU A 75 4.24 -7.74 -10.06
C LEU A 75 4.38 -9.21 -9.68
N SER A 76 3.38 -9.77 -8.99
CA SER A 76 3.36 -11.18 -8.59
C SER A 76 3.03 -12.13 -9.73
N GLN A 77 2.50 -11.62 -10.85
CA GLN A 77 2.25 -12.45 -12.03
C GLN A 77 3.57 -12.74 -12.73
N PRO A 78 3.88 -14.00 -13.06
CA PRO A 78 5.02 -14.30 -13.90
C PRO A 78 4.82 -13.60 -15.25
N LYS A 79 5.80 -12.79 -15.67
CA LYS A 79 5.80 -12.26 -17.03
C LYS A 79 5.92 -13.46 -17.97
N GLU A 80 4.82 -13.87 -18.59
CA GLU A 80 4.89 -14.67 -19.80
C GLU A 80 5.75 -13.88 -20.81
N ARG A 81 6.92 -14.42 -21.12
CA ARG A 81 7.85 -13.92 -22.13
C ARG A 81 7.64 -14.68 -23.41
#